data_AF-A0A817MHQ4-F1
#
_entry.id   AF-A0A817MHQ4-F1
#
_cell.length_a   1.000
_cell.length_b   1.000
_cell.length_c   1.000
_cell.angle_alpha   90.00
_cell.angle_beta   90.00
_cell.angle_gamma   90.00
#
_symmetry.space_group_name_H-M   'P 1'
#
loop_
_entity.id
_entity.type
_entity.pdbx_description
1 polymer ?
#
loop_
_entity_poly.entity_id
_entity_poly.type
_entity_poly.pdbx_seq_one_letter_code
_entity_poly.pdbx_strand_id
1 'polypeptide(L)'
;KIAGSIEEKINQKGRPPNERFLFQKQHPQATTYLMMKYSESHVPVLYGPHMPRRDRDDTRERYCRAILTLFVPWHTVTDLCGISQTWEDAFKFRQHLILRHLWTIIENIQLLHECKKDRDDHLLQVIAEAQADNDSIDPVLIRDEHRTGRSWCPGVLSCPVL
;
A
#
# COMPACT_ATOMS: atom_id res chain seq x y z
N LYS A 1 8.73 -34.08 60.30
CA LYS A 1 9.02 -35.11 59.26
C LYS A 1 7.67 -35.58 58.73
N ILE A 2 7.23 -35.39 57.49
CA ILE A 2 7.87 -35.04 56.22
C ILE A 2 6.80 -34.28 55.39
N ALA A 3 7.22 -33.20 54.74
CA ALA A 3 6.46 -32.52 53.71
C ALA A 3 6.27 -33.47 52.51
N GLY A 4 5.02 -33.69 52.10
CA GLY A 4 4.69 -34.32 50.81
C GLY A 4 4.33 -33.23 49.82
N SER A 5 5.34 -32.64 49.19
CA SER A 5 5.18 -31.69 48.10
C SER A 5 4.40 -32.37 46.97
N ILE A 6 3.18 -31.93 46.69
CA ILE A 6 2.51 -32.25 45.43
C ILE A 6 3.22 -31.41 44.39
N GLU A 7 4.31 -31.95 43.83
CA GLU A 7 4.94 -31.40 42.64
C GLU A 7 3.94 -31.53 41.49
N GLU A 8 3.19 -30.46 41.27
CA GLU A 8 2.49 -30.20 40.03
C GLU A 8 3.54 -30.14 38.93
N LYS A 9 3.75 -31.30 38.28
CA LYS A 9 4.63 -31.42 37.11
C LYS A 9 4.09 -30.47 36.05
N ILE A 10 4.72 -29.31 35.95
CA ILE A 10 4.52 -28.34 34.87
C ILE A 10 4.97 -29.07 33.60
N ASN A 11 4.02 -29.76 32.97
CA ASN A 11 4.22 -30.43 31.71
C ASN A 11 4.49 -29.31 30.69
N GLN A 12 5.76 -29.02 30.45
CA GLN A 12 6.21 -28.08 29.43
C GLN A 12 5.88 -28.69 28.06
N LYS A 13 4.58 -28.74 27.74
CA LYS A 13 4.12 -29.00 26.39
C LYS A 13 4.60 -27.82 25.57
N GLY A 14 5.36 -28.11 24.51
CA GLY A 14 5.73 -27.12 23.52
C GLY A 14 4.50 -26.43 22.91
N ARG A 15 4.72 -25.51 21.96
CA ARG A 15 3.65 -24.75 21.30
C ARG A 15 2.46 -25.66 20.96
N PRO A 16 1.23 -25.34 21.42
CA PRO A 16 0.07 -26.19 21.15
C PRO A 16 -0.10 -26.37 19.64
N PRO A 17 -0.53 -27.56 19.19
CA PRO A 17 -0.72 -27.81 17.78
C PRO A 17 -1.81 -26.90 17.20
N ASN A 18 -1.57 -26.39 16.01
CA ASN A 18 -2.55 -25.60 15.26
C ASN A 18 -3.84 -26.40 15.01
N GLU A 19 -4.99 -25.72 15.02
CA GLU A 19 -6.28 -26.31 14.66
C GLU A 19 -6.24 -26.79 13.20
N ARG A 20 -6.79 -27.98 12.94
CA ARG A 20 -6.80 -28.63 11.63
C ARG A 20 -8.22 -28.91 11.18
N PHE A 21 -8.50 -28.67 9.91
CA PHE A 21 -9.80 -28.86 9.29
C PHE A 21 -9.69 -29.72 8.03
N LEU A 22 -10.71 -30.52 7.78
CA LEU A 22 -10.84 -31.28 6.54
C LEU A 22 -11.36 -30.38 5.42
N PHE A 23 -10.92 -30.63 4.19
CA PHE A 23 -11.58 -30.04 3.03
C PHE A 23 -13.00 -30.59 2.85
N GLN A 24 -13.82 -29.85 2.10
CA GLN A 24 -15.08 -30.39 1.59
C GLN A 24 -14.81 -31.62 0.73
N LYS A 25 -15.71 -32.60 0.76
CA LYS A 25 -15.55 -33.89 0.06
C LYS A 25 -15.36 -33.73 -1.45
N GLN A 26 -15.87 -32.64 -2.03
CA GLN A 26 -15.77 -32.33 -3.45
C GLN A 26 -14.42 -31.71 -3.85
N HIS A 27 -13.56 -31.34 -2.89
CA HIS A 27 -12.28 -30.70 -3.18
C HIS A 27 -11.26 -31.71 -3.74
N PRO A 28 -10.51 -31.38 -4.81
CA PRO A 28 -9.54 -32.31 -5.42
C PRO A 28 -8.49 -32.86 -4.44
N GLN A 29 -8.20 -32.12 -3.38
CA GLN A 29 -7.19 -32.45 -2.38
C GLN A 29 -7.77 -33.00 -1.07
N ALA A 30 -9.07 -33.32 -1.01
CA ALA A 30 -9.74 -33.67 0.24
C ALA A 30 -9.20 -34.93 0.94
N THR A 31 -8.65 -35.87 0.17
CA THR A 31 -8.06 -37.10 0.71
C THR A 31 -6.58 -36.93 1.10
N THR A 32 -5.87 -35.99 0.47
CA THR A 32 -4.40 -35.91 0.57
C THR A 32 -3.93 -34.80 1.53
N TYR A 33 -4.69 -33.73 1.69
CA TYR A 33 -4.28 -32.55 2.46
C TYR A 33 -5.30 -32.18 3.54
N LEU A 34 -4.83 -31.41 4.53
CA LEU A 34 -5.65 -30.81 5.58
C LEU A 34 -5.43 -29.29 5.57
N MET A 35 -6.47 -28.54 5.91
CA MET A 35 -6.36 -27.12 6.17
C MET A 35 -5.87 -26.90 7.60
N MET A 36 -4.94 -25.96 7.79
CA MET A 36 -4.41 -25.61 9.10
C MET A 36 -4.69 -24.14 9.37
N LYS A 37 -5.26 -23.85 10.53
CA LYS A 37 -5.46 -22.48 10.99
C LYS A 37 -4.23 -22.03 11.77
N TYR A 38 -3.69 -20.87 11.41
CA TYR A 38 -2.60 -20.27 12.16
C TYR A 38 -3.02 -19.97 13.60
N SER A 39 -2.15 -20.27 14.57
CA SER A 39 -2.43 -19.96 15.98
C SER A 39 -2.26 -18.47 16.30
N GLU A 40 -1.61 -17.71 15.42
CA GLU A 40 -1.39 -16.27 15.55
C GLU A 40 -2.02 -15.55 14.36
N SER A 41 -2.45 -14.30 14.60
CA SER A 41 -3.01 -13.45 13.56
C SER A 41 -1.90 -12.96 12.63
N HIS A 42 -2.08 -13.17 11.33
CA HIS A 42 -1.20 -12.63 10.30
C HIS A 42 -1.91 -11.51 9.53
N VAL A 43 -1.18 -10.44 9.23
CA VAL A 43 -1.66 -9.38 8.34
C VAL A 43 -1.18 -9.69 6.93
N PRO A 44 -2.08 -9.97 5.98
CA PRO A 44 -1.69 -10.24 4.60
C PRO A 44 -1.12 -8.97 3.96
N VAL A 45 0.01 -9.10 3.28
CA VAL A 45 0.54 -8.05 2.41
C VAL A 45 -0.17 -8.15 1.07
N LEU A 46 -0.94 -7.13 0.71
CA LEU A 46 -1.64 -7.08 -0.56
C LEU A 46 -0.70 -6.59 -1.66
N TYR A 47 -0.46 -7.44 -2.66
CA TYR A 47 0.29 -7.09 -3.86
C TYR A 47 -0.67 -6.68 -4.97
N GLY A 48 -0.40 -5.56 -5.63
CA GLY A 48 -1.18 -5.07 -6.76
C GLY A 48 -1.54 -3.59 -6.64
N PRO A 49 -2.51 -3.12 -7.44
CA PRO A 49 -2.99 -1.75 -7.38
C PRO A 49 -3.51 -1.38 -6.00
N HIS A 50 -3.36 -0.11 -5.62
CA HIS A 50 -3.93 0.39 -4.37
C HIS A 50 -5.45 0.19 -4.33
N MET A 51 -5.96 -0.02 -3.11
CA MET A 51 -7.41 -0.09 -2.86
C MET A 51 -8.10 1.15 -3.46
N PRO A 52 -9.17 0.97 -4.26
CA PRO A 52 -9.85 2.10 -4.89
C PRO A 52 -10.46 3.06 -3.86
N ARG A 53 -10.60 4.33 -4.24
CA ARG A 53 -11.27 5.34 -3.41
C ARG A 53 -12.78 5.16 -3.40
N ARG A 54 -13.43 5.51 -2.29
CA ARG A 54 -14.89 5.47 -2.18
C ARG A 54 -15.56 6.71 -2.75
N ASP A 55 -14.91 7.87 -2.65
CA ASP A 55 -15.51 9.18 -2.89
C ASP A 55 -15.68 9.55 -4.37
N ARG A 56 -15.16 8.74 -5.30
CA ARG A 56 -15.33 8.98 -6.75
C ARG A 56 -16.24 7.94 -7.37
N ASP A 57 -17.14 8.37 -8.25
CA ASP A 57 -18.11 7.47 -8.90
C ASP A 57 -17.43 6.53 -9.90
N ASP A 58 -16.37 6.97 -10.57
CA ASP A 58 -15.57 6.15 -11.50
C ASP A 58 -14.83 4.99 -10.80
N THR A 59 -14.62 5.10 -9.48
CA THR A 59 -13.98 4.05 -8.68
C THR A 59 -14.95 3.27 -7.79
N ARG A 60 -16.22 3.68 -7.69
CA ARG A 60 -17.21 3.13 -6.75
C ARG A 60 -17.41 1.62 -6.90
N GLU A 61 -17.68 1.14 -8.10
CA GLU A 61 -17.87 -0.29 -8.38
C GLU A 61 -16.63 -1.11 -7.98
N ARG A 62 -15.43 -0.60 -8.30
CA ARG A 62 -14.17 -1.26 -7.94
C ARG A 62 -13.93 -1.25 -6.43
N TYR A 63 -14.28 -0.15 -5.75
CA TYR A 63 -14.22 -0.05 -4.29
C TYR A 63 -15.13 -1.08 -3.63
N CYS A 64 -16.41 -1.12 -4.01
CA CYS A 64 -17.38 -2.06 -3.47
C CYS A 64 -16.95 -3.52 -3.66
N ARG A 65 -16.45 -3.86 -4.87
CA ARG A 65 -15.88 -5.18 -5.15
C ARG A 65 -14.70 -5.52 -4.22
N ALA A 66 -13.77 -4.59 -4.05
CA ALA A 66 -12.59 -4.81 -3.24
C ALA A 66 -12.94 -5.01 -1.75
N ILE A 67 -13.84 -4.20 -1.21
CA ILE A 67 -14.29 -4.32 0.19
C ILE A 67 -15.02 -5.66 0.41
N LEU A 68 -15.93 -6.04 -0.48
CA LEU A 68 -16.61 -7.33 -0.39
C LEU A 68 -15.63 -8.50 -0.45
N THR A 69 -14.65 -8.45 -1.35
CA THR A 69 -13.67 -9.53 -1.53
C THR A 69 -12.79 -9.73 -0.29
N LEU A 70 -12.43 -8.65 0.40
CA LEU A 70 -11.49 -8.69 1.53
C LEU A 70 -12.17 -8.88 2.88
N PHE A 71 -13.38 -8.35 3.07
CA PHE A 71 -13.98 -8.22 4.40
C PHE A 71 -15.29 -8.99 4.60
N VAL A 72 -15.84 -9.59 3.54
CA VAL A 72 -16.98 -10.51 3.63
C VAL A 72 -16.48 -11.94 3.38
N PRO A 73 -16.89 -12.96 4.16
CA PRO A 73 -16.55 -14.34 3.86
C PRO A 73 -17.26 -14.83 2.57
N TRP A 74 -16.54 -15.52 1.69
CA TRP A 74 -17.09 -16.07 0.44
C TRP A 74 -16.35 -17.35 0.00
N HIS A 75 -17.02 -18.19 -0.78
CA HIS A 75 -16.41 -19.34 -1.46
C HIS A 75 -16.37 -19.16 -2.97
N THR A 76 -17.39 -18.52 -3.53
CA THR A 76 -17.51 -18.21 -4.95
C THR A 76 -17.84 -16.74 -5.15
N VAL A 77 -17.56 -16.22 -6.35
CA VAL A 77 -17.84 -14.81 -6.68
C VAL A 77 -19.34 -14.49 -6.57
N THR A 78 -20.21 -15.47 -6.83
CA THR A 78 -21.67 -15.32 -6.73
C THR A 78 -22.16 -15.11 -5.30
N ASP A 79 -21.38 -15.53 -4.30
CA ASP A 79 -21.69 -15.25 -2.88
C ASP A 79 -21.58 -13.74 -2.61
N LEU A 80 -20.64 -13.07 -3.29
CA LEU A 80 -20.40 -11.64 -3.15
C LEU A 80 -21.33 -10.80 -4.03
N CYS A 81 -21.50 -11.17 -5.30
CA CYS A 81 -22.28 -10.39 -6.27
C CYS A 81 -23.03 -11.30 -7.23
N GLY A 82 -24.35 -11.08 -7.35
CA GLY A 82 -25.18 -11.81 -8.30
C GLY A 82 -24.89 -11.44 -9.76
N ILE A 83 -25.26 -12.30 -10.71
CA ILE A 83 -24.94 -12.14 -12.15
C ILE A 83 -25.51 -10.83 -12.72
N SER A 84 -26.70 -10.43 -12.29
CA SER A 84 -27.38 -9.20 -12.74
C SER A 84 -27.33 -8.07 -11.70
N GLN A 85 -26.45 -8.17 -10.70
CA GLN A 85 -26.33 -7.20 -9.61
C GLN A 85 -25.09 -6.32 -9.83
N THR A 86 -25.20 -5.04 -9.49
CA THR A 86 -24.03 -4.14 -9.42
C THR A 86 -23.23 -4.41 -8.14
N TRP A 87 -21.93 -4.10 -8.14
CA TRP A 87 -21.13 -4.28 -6.92
C TRP A 87 -21.58 -3.32 -5.82
N GLU A 88 -22.07 -2.13 -6.17
CA GLU A 88 -22.62 -1.19 -5.20
C GLU A 88 -23.88 -1.76 -4.50
N ASP A 89 -24.83 -2.31 -5.24
CA ASP A 89 -26.04 -2.90 -4.66
C ASP A 89 -25.70 -4.13 -3.82
N ALA A 90 -24.75 -4.95 -4.30
CA ALA A 90 -24.24 -6.10 -3.57
C ALA A 90 -23.62 -5.68 -2.24
N PHE A 91 -22.85 -4.59 -2.24
CA PHE A 91 -22.24 -4.03 -1.05
C PHE A 91 -23.30 -3.53 -0.06
N LYS A 92 -24.29 -2.76 -0.52
CA LYS A 92 -25.39 -2.28 0.32
C LYS A 92 -26.10 -3.42 1.05
N PHE A 93 -26.34 -4.53 0.35
CA PHE A 93 -27.00 -5.70 0.92
C PHE A 93 -26.11 -6.46 1.92
N ARG A 94 -24.81 -6.58 1.66
CA ARG A 94 -23.90 -7.48 2.39
C ARG A 94 -23.00 -6.79 3.43
N GLN A 95 -22.96 -5.46 3.47
CA GLN A 95 -22.11 -4.71 4.41
C GLN A 95 -22.34 -5.07 5.89
N HIS A 96 -23.53 -5.58 6.25
CA HIS A 96 -23.84 -6.04 7.59
C HIS A 96 -23.06 -7.30 8.02
N LEU A 97 -22.52 -8.06 7.05
CA LEU A 97 -21.66 -9.23 7.30
C LEU A 97 -20.23 -8.84 7.70
N ILE A 98 -19.85 -7.57 7.49
CA ILE A 98 -18.53 -7.07 7.85
C ILE A 98 -18.48 -6.86 9.37
N LEU A 99 -17.52 -7.50 10.02
CA LEU A 99 -17.32 -7.36 11.47
C LEU A 99 -17.06 -5.91 11.86
N ARG A 100 -17.66 -5.48 12.98
CA ARG A 100 -17.64 -4.07 13.42
C ARG A 100 -16.24 -3.47 13.50
N HIS A 101 -15.26 -4.21 13.99
CA HIS A 101 -13.87 -3.72 14.12
C HIS A 101 -13.14 -3.59 12.77
N LEU A 102 -13.59 -4.29 11.73
CA LEU A 102 -12.99 -4.19 10.39
C LEU A 102 -13.38 -2.88 9.69
N TRP A 103 -14.49 -2.25 10.09
CA TRP A 103 -14.86 -0.94 9.57
C TRP A 103 -13.83 0.14 9.84
N THR A 104 -13.13 0.09 10.99
CA THR A 104 -12.01 1.00 11.27
C THR A 104 -10.89 0.84 10.24
N ILE A 105 -10.61 -0.38 9.77
CA ILE A 105 -9.62 -0.61 8.71
C ILE A 105 -10.12 -0.03 7.38
N ILE A 106 -11.40 -0.23 7.05
CA ILE A 106 -12.04 0.29 5.83
C ILE A 106 -12.01 1.82 5.81
N GLU A 107 -12.32 2.47 6.94
CA GLU A 107 -12.25 3.92 7.11
C GLU A 107 -10.81 4.43 6.99
N ASN A 108 -9.85 3.74 7.60
CA ASN A 108 -8.43 4.09 7.48
C ASN A 108 -7.92 4.01 6.03
N ILE A 109 -8.41 3.07 5.22
CA ILE A 109 -8.06 3.00 3.79
C ILE A 109 -8.49 4.29 3.08
N GLN A 110 -9.68 4.80 3.36
CA GLN A 110 -10.15 6.06 2.78
C GLN A 110 -9.33 7.27 3.30
N LEU A 111 -9.06 7.31 4.61
CA LEU A 111 -8.25 8.35 5.23
C LEU A 111 -6.84 8.42 4.61
N LEU A 112 -6.21 7.27 4.32
CA LEU A 112 -4.90 7.23 3.66
C LEU A 112 -4.92 7.88 2.27
N HIS A 113 -6.04 7.78 1.54
CA HIS A 113 -6.20 8.47 0.25
C HIS A 113 -6.35 9.98 0.43
N GLU A 114 -7.06 10.41 1.45
CA GLU A 114 -7.25 11.83 1.78
C GLU A 114 -5.91 12.46 2.17
N CYS A 115 -5.18 11.85 3.11
CA CYS A 115 -3.84 12.33 3.49
C CYS A 115 -2.86 12.35 2.31
N LYS A 116 -2.92 11.34 1.43
CA LYS A 116 -2.09 11.32 0.22
C LYS A 116 -2.43 12.49 -0.70
N LYS A 117 -3.71 12.74 -0.93
CA LYS A 117 -4.19 13.85 -1.76
C LYS A 117 -3.72 15.18 -1.18
N ASP A 118 -3.95 15.43 0.11
CA ASP A 118 -3.57 16.70 0.76
C ASP A 118 -2.06 16.96 0.68
N ARG A 119 -1.25 15.92 0.87
CA ARG A 119 0.20 16.00 0.73
C ARG A 119 0.62 16.32 -0.71
N ASP A 120 0.02 15.63 -1.68
CA ASP A 120 0.36 15.79 -3.09
C ASP A 120 -0.09 17.20 -3.59
N ASP A 121 -1.25 17.70 -3.15
CA ASP A 121 -1.74 19.06 -3.42
C ASP A 121 -0.82 20.13 -2.81
N HIS A 122 -0.39 19.94 -1.55
CA HIS A 122 0.58 20.84 -0.90
C HIS A 122 1.93 20.85 -1.63
N LEU A 123 2.42 19.69 -2.09
CA LEU A 123 3.66 19.60 -2.86
C LEU A 123 3.55 20.37 -4.19
N LEU A 124 2.42 20.25 -4.90
CA LEU A 124 2.20 20.99 -6.14
C LEU A 124 2.18 22.50 -5.91
N GLN A 125 1.60 22.97 -4.80
CA GLN A 125 1.61 24.38 -4.44
C GLN A 125 3.04 24.89 -4.20
N VAL A 126 3.85 24.18 -3.41
CA VAL A 126 5.25 24.56 -3.14
C VAL A 126 6.08 24.60 -4.44
N ILE A 127 5.86 23.66 -5.35
CA ILE A 127 6.53 23.64 -6.66
C ILE A 127 6.13 24.86 -7.50
N ALA A 128 4.84 25.21 -7.52
CA ALA A 128 4.34 26.35 -8.27
C ALA A 128 4.87 27.69 -7.73
N GLU A 129 4.94 27.85 -6.41
CA GLU A 129 5.52 29.03 -5.75
C GLU A 129 7.00 29.19 -6.08
N ALA A 130 7.78 28.10 -6.01
CA ALA A 130 9.21 28.13 -6.38
C ALA A 130 9.46 28.48 -7.85
N GLN A 131 8.55 28.09 -8.76
CA GLN A 131 8.63 28.47 -10.18
C GLN A 131 8.33 29.95 -10.39
N ALA A 132 7.33 30.49 -9.69
CA ALA A 132 6.98 31.91 -9.77
C ALA A 132 8.14 32.82 -9.29
N ASP A 133 8.84 32.43 -8.22
CA ASP A 133 10.02 33.15 -7.73
C ASP A 133 11.17 33.13 -8.74
N ASN A 134 11.39 32.01 -9.42
CA ASN A 134 12.43 31.88 -10.46
C ASN A 134 12.12 32.71 -11.71
N ASP A 135 10.85 32.77 -12.12
CA ASP A 135 10.41 33.57 -13.28
C ASP A 135 10.41 35.09 -12.99
N SER A 136 10.43 35.48 -11.71
CA SER A 136 10.54 36.89 -11.28
C SER A 136 11.99 37.40 -11.26
N ILE A 137 12.98 36.52 -11.41
CA ILE A 137 14.39 36.91 -11.55
C ILE A 137 14.61 37.47 -12.96
N ASP A 138 14.71 38.80 -13.06
CA ASP A 138 15.10 39.50 -14.29
C ASP A 138 16.46 38.96 -14.80
N PRO A 139 16.58 38.49 -16.07
CA PRO A 139 17.83 37.93 -16.60
C PRO A 139 18.99 38.94 -16.67
N VAL A 140 18.78 40.20 -16.31
CA VAL A 140 19.80 41.25 -16.31
C VAL A 140 20.61 41.22 -15.03
N LEU A 141 21.45 40.19 -14.79
CA LEU A 141 22.68 40.28 -13.99
C LEU A 141 23.63 39.06 -14.20
N ILE A 142 23.69 38.48 -15.41
CA ILE A 142 24.97 37.86 -15.82
C ILE A 142 25.90 39.03 -16.18
N ARG A 143 26.66 39.50 -15.19
CA ARG A 143 27.65 40.56 -15.33
C ARG A 143 28.66 40.11 -16.39
N ASP A 144 28.65 40.77 -17.55
CA ASP A 144 29.70 40.69 -18.57
C ASP A 144 31.06 41.04 -17.93
N GLU A 145 31.86 40.03 -17.55
CA GLU A 145 33.28 40.21 -17.21
C GLU A 145 34.21 39.85 -18.39
N HIS A 146 33.79 40.15 -19.62
CA HIS A 146 34.65 40.00 -20.81
C HIS A 146 34.76 41.27 -21.64
N ARG A 147 35.21 42.37 -21.01
CA ARG A 147 36.02 43.36 -21.74
C ARG A 147 36.92 44.20 -20.83
N THR A 148 38.11 43.70 -20.52
CA THR A 148 39.33 44.54 -20.49
C THR A 148 40.52 43.72 -20.98
N GLY A 149 41.34 44.37 -21.81
CA GLY A 149 42.20 43.72 -22.77
C GLY A 149 43.44 43.05 -22.20
N ARG A 150 43.80 41.93 -22.83
CA ARG A 150 45.20 41.55 -23.01
C ARG A 150 45.40 41.20 -24.48
N SER A 151 46.03 42.13 -25.20
CA SER A 151 46.61 41.94 -26.51
C SER A 151 47.55 40.73 -26.48
N TRP A 152 47.22 39.67 -27.22
CA TRP A 152 48.18 38.63 -27.55
C TRP A 152 49.09 39.15 -28.65
N CYS A 153 50.34 39.45 -28.32
CA CYS A 153 51.41 39.64 -29.29
C CYS A 153 52.13 38.30 -29.47
N PRO A 154 52.05 37.63 -30.63
CA PRO A 154 52.91 36.48 -30.91
C PRO A 154 54.22 36.99 -31.53
N GLY A 155 55.24 37.16 -30.69
CA GLY A 155 56.60 37.52 -31.10
C GLY A 155 57.59 36.39 -30.82
N VAL A 156 57.79 35.55 -31.83
CA VAL A 156 59.03 34.88 -32.27
C VAL A 156 60.09 34.49 -31.22
N LEU A 157 60.31 33.18 -31.04
CA LEU A 157 61.64 32.51 -30.98
C LEU A 157 61.42 31.04 -31.44
N SER A 158 61.63 30.72 -32.72
CA SER A 158 62.86 30.12 -33.27
C SER A 158 63.30 28.84 -32.55
N CYS A 159 63.24 27.70 -33.23
CA CYS A 159 64.13 26.57 -33.00
C CYS A 159 64.63 26.01 -34.35
N PRO A 160 65.89 25.56 -34.43
CA PRO A 160 66.61 25.36 -35.68
C PRO A 160 66.38 23.96 -36.24
N VAL A 161 66.53 23.86 -37.56
CA VAL A 161 66.60 22.63 -38.32
C VAL A 161 67.86 21.84 -37.93
N LEU A 162 67.69 20.55 -37.63
CA LEU A 162 68.60 19.46 -37.96
C LEU A 162 67.76 18.28 -38.45
#